data_AF-M4SVA6-F1
#
_entry.id   AF-M4SVA6-F1
#
_cell.length_a   1.000
_cell.length_b   1.000
_cell.length_c   1.000
_cell.angle_alpha   90.00
_cell.angle_beta   90.00
_cell.angle_gamma   90.00
#
_symmetry.space_group_name_H-M   'P 1'
#
loop_
_entity.id
_entity.type
_entity.pdbx_description
1 polymer ?
#
loop_
_entity_poly.entity_id
_entity_poly.type
_entity_poly.pdbx_seq_one_letter_code
_entity_poly.pdbx_strand_id
1 'polypeptide(L)'
;MHRDTLLLVAALALSLLAVKHVQSNSADNDNIEPFSALCALANLAQTQPAPITDDTQNKQLTLDILAANLSVGDQNFTNAVLEDKDWNSLTKQEKADRPGWQDNWPLYQEAKSSRKTRNKESHALWTAVTNNEAAAKRIKILAQEALGLFMLAQSKAQELSMTDVTEQQNLALYGSVTKPPEFKPIPATKARDVTCGKSGSEDDNKAGTSIYQDITCLCAKHDTSTATHGKACSSRCSNGALTNAPTAGRDYLEAADELLKCCEAFTQHQQLTAAAITTAVTTFIGKLRHAQGSTTKANYVLGELDGNGSAGCTGNKATNGGKCAAYKPELFTKGGNGIPWVSHLMKAATKLQNKYKTLSALHTIEAQLRLINATVHSYLYQNPIQDLTTTAPVVKKQLPTEADCRNTKATALASHPANGTKKQLMQTKSAH
;
A
#
# COMPACT_ATOMS: atom_id res chain seq x y z
N MET A 1 82.33 -17.00 19.15
CA MET A 1 81.02 -16.65 19.74
C MET A 1 80.29 -15.49 19.05
N HIS A 2 80.65 -15.08 17.82
CA HIS A 2 79.92 -13.99 17.11
C HIS A 2 79.39 -14.38 15.73
N ARG A 3 79.68 -15.60 15.26
CA ARG A 3 79.21 -16.08 13.94
C ARG A 3 77.95 -16.94 14.05
N ASP A 4 77.77 -17.64 15.17
CA ASP A 4 76.63 -18.54 15.39
C ASP A 4 75.38 -17.80 15.89
N THR A 5 75.55 -16.66 16.57
CA THR A 5 74.45 -15.80 17.02
C THR A 5 73.81 -15.01 15.87
N LEU A 6 74.57 -14.69 14.81
CA LEU A 6 74.07 -13.95 13.65
C LEU A 6 73.19 -14.83 12.74
N LEU A 7 73.48 -16.13 12.66
CA LEU A 7 72.71 -17.10 11.88
C LEU A 7 71.36 -17.43 12.52
N LEU A 8 71.25 -17.43 13.85
CA LEU A 8 69.97 -17.64 14.54
C LEU A 8 69.02 -16.43 14.39
N VAL A 9 69.54 -15.20 14.37
CA VAL A 9 68.73 -13.99 14.19
C VAL A 9 68.25 -13.85 12.74
N ALA A 10 69.07 -14.26 11.75
CA ALA A 10 68.64 -14.32 10.36
C ALA A 10 67.58 -15.40 10.09
N ALA A 11 67.61 -16.53 10.81
CA ALA A 11 66.60 -17.59 10.69
C ALA A 11 65.25 -17.24 11.35
N LEU A 12 65.25 -16.46 12.44
CA LEU A 12 64.01 -15.93 13.02
C LEU A 12 63.43 -14.74 12.23
N ALA A 13 64.26 -13.96 11.52
CA ALA A 13 63.79 -12.87 10.68
C ALA A 13 63.18 -13.32 9.33
N LEU A 14 63.54 -14.51 8.84
CA LEU A 14 62.95 -15.08 7.61
C LEU A 14 61.69 -15.93 7.84
N SER A 15 61.31 -16.20 9.09
CA SER A 15 60.09 -16.95 9.43
C SER A 15 58.85 -16.07 9.66
N LEU A 16 58.98 -14.73 9.55
CA LEU A 16 57.86 -13.83 9.23
C LEU A 16 57.64 -13.74 7.71
N LEU A 17 57.67 -14.89 7.03
CA LEU A 17 57.07 -15.04 5.72
C LEU A 17 55.56 -14.82 5.90
N ALA A 18 55.12 -13.65 5.42
CA ALA A 18 53.74 -13.27 5.17
C ALA A 18 52.76 -14.42 5.36
N VAL A 19 52.09 -14.45 6.52
CA VAL A 19 50.72 -14.96 6.58
C VAL A 19 49.96 -14.04 5.64
N LYS A 20 49.94 -14.37 4.36
CA LYS A 20 48.91 -13.89 3.46
C LYS A 20 47.64 -14.39 4.12
N HIS A 21 46.97 -13.54 4.89
CA HIS A 21 45.56 -13.73 5.13
C HIS A 21 44.98 -13.96 3.74
N VAL A 22 44.55 -15.19 3.48
CA VAL A 22 43.70 -15.48 2.33
C VAL A 22 42.47 -14.65 2.62
N GLN A 23 42.43 -13.43 2.08
CA GLN A 23 41.22 -12.64 2.09
C GLN A 23 40.19 -13.51 1.40
N SER A 24 39.10 -13.75 2.11
CA SER A 24 38.04 -14.57 1.57
C SER A 24 37.53 -13.98 0.26
N ASN A 25 37.22 -14.87 -0.67
CA ASN A 25 36.54 -14.54 -1.91
C ASN A 25 35.18 -13.87 -1.67
N SER A 26 34.48 -14.18 -0.58
CA SER A 26 33.29 -13.43 -0.14
C SER A 26 33.28 -13.36 1.39
N ALA A 27 33.47 -12.16 1.92
CA ALA A 27 33.56 -11.90 3.34
C ALA A 27 32.20 -11.45 3.93
N ASP A 28 32.14 -11.46 5.26
CA ASP A 28 30.96 -10.99 5.98
C ASP A 28 30.72 -9.50 5.66
N ASN A 29 29.46 -9.14 5.42
CA ASN A 29 28.99 -7.80 5.05
C ASN A 29 29.45 -7.28 3.67
N ASP A 30 30.10 -8.07 2.82
CA ASP A 30 30.50 -7.66 1.46
C ASP A 30 29.32 -7.09 0.64
N ASN A 31 28.11 -7.60 0.86
CA ASN A 31 26.88 -7.16 0.19
C ASN A 31 25.97 -6.32 1.08
N ILE A 32 26.43 -5.76 2.20
CA ILE A 32 25.54 -5.07 3.16
C ILE A 32 24.81 -3.86 2.58
N GLU A 33 25.51 -3.04 1.79
CA GLU A 33 24.93 -1.86 1.14
C GLU A 33 23.88 -2.23 0.06
N PRO A 34 24.18 -3.11 -0.92
CA PRO A 34 23.17 -3.54 -1.88
C PRO A 34 22.01 -4.31 -1.22
N PHE A 35 22.30 -5.10 -0.17
CA PHE A 35 21.26 -5.81 0.58
C PHE A 35 20.34 -4.84 1.32
N SER A 36 20.89 -3.83 2.01
CA SER A 36 20.10 -2.81 2.69
C SER A 36 19.16 -2.08 1.74
N ALA A 37 19.61 -1.77 0.51
CA ALA A 37 18.77 -1.12 -0.49
C ALA A 37 17.62 -2.02 -0.96
N LEU A 38 17.88 -3.31 -1.17
CA LEU A 38 16.84 -4.29 -1.49
C LEU A 38 15.87 -4.52 -0.32
N CYS A 39 16.39 -4.53 0.91
CA CYS A 39 15.59 -4.69 2.13
C CYS A 39 14.61 -3.54 2.37
N ALA A 40 14.96 -2.30 2.00
CA ALA A 40 14.01 -1.19 2.05
C ALA A 40 12.73 -1.48 1.22
N LEU A 41 12.90 -2.09 0.06
CA LEU A 41 11.80 -2.49 -0.84
C LEU A 41 11.07 -3.73 -0.33
N ALA A 42 11.82 -4.70 0.22
CA ALA A 42 11.25 -5.88 0.88
C ALA A 42 10.34 -5.47 2.05
N ASN A 43 10.76 -4.51 2.86
CA ASN A 43 9.99 -4.03 4.02
C ASN A 43 8.74 -3.24 3.60
N LEU A 44 8.81 -2.45 2.52
CA LEU A 44 7.62 -1.85 1.91
C LEU A 44 6.64 -2.93 1.41
N ALA A 45 7.15 -3.97 0.78
CA ALA A 45 6.31 -5.05 0.27
C ALA A 45 5.71 -5.92 1.39
N GLN A 46 6.39 -6.06 2.54
CA GLN A 46 5.89 -6.75 3.74
C GLN A 46 4.97 -5.90 4.63
N THR A 47 4.92 -4.58 4.41
CA THR A 47 4.09 -3.68 5.20
C THR A 47 2.62 -4.11 5.09
N GLN A 48 1.93 -4.28 6.20
CA GLN A 48 0.49 -4.55 6.21
C GLN A 48 -0.24 -3.24 6.52
N PRO A 49 -0.83 -2.55 5.53
CA PRO A 49 -1.62 -1.36 5.80
C PRO A 49 -2.82 -1.72 6.68
N ALA A 50 -3.23 -0.80 7.55
CA ALA A 50 -4.45 -0.97 8.33
C ALA A 50 -5.64 -1.20 7.38
N PRO A 51 -6.58 -2.12 7.72
CA PRO A 51 -7.79 -2.30 6.94
C PRO A 51 -8.56 -0.98 6.82
N ILE A 52 -9.07 -0.72 5.61
CA ILE A 52 -9.93 0.43 5.34
C ILE A 52 -11.36 -0.08 5.29
N THR A 53 -12.20 0.39 6.21
CA THR A 53 -13.59 -0.03 6.35
C THR A 53 -14.53 1.13 6.09
N ASP A 54 -15.72 0.84 5.59
CA ASP A 54 -16.80 1.82 5.49
C ASP A 54 -17.33 2.14 6.89
N ASP A 55 -17.13 3.38 7.34
CA ASP A 55 -17.59 3.92 8.63
C ASP A 55 -18.77 4.91 8.47
N THR A 56 -19.35 4.97 7.27
CA THR A 56 -20.43 5.92 6.96
C THR A 56 -21.79 5.48 7.49
N GLN A 57 -22.71 6.43 7.60
CA GLN A 57 -24.11 6.17 7.95
C GLN A 57 -25.04 6.00 6.73
N ASN A 58 -24.48 5.65 5.56
CA ASN A 58 -25.22 5.59 4.29
C ASN A 58 -26.49 4.73 4.38
N LYS A 59 -26.43 3.55 5.01
CA LYS A 59 -27.61 2.68 5.20
C LYS A 59 -28.67 3.35 6.06
N GLN A 60 -28.28 3.88 7.21
CA GLN A 60 -29.22 4.43 8.19
C GLN A 60 -29.96 5.67 7.64
N LEU A 61 -29.25 6.56 6.96
CA LEU A 61 -29.86 7.73 6.33
C LEU A 61 -30.88 7.33 5.26
N THR A 62 -30.55 6.33 4.43
CA THR A 62 -31.47 5.82 3.41
C THR A 62 -32.70 5.15 4.04
N LEU A 63 -32.53 4.39 5.13
CA LEU A 63 -33.66 3.83 5.88
C LEU A 63 -34.60 4.92 6.40
N ASP A 64 -34.06 6.01 6.95
CA ASP A 64 -34.87 7.13 7.46
C ASP A 64 -35.66 7.82 6.34
N ILE A 65 -35.03 8.03 5.19
CA ILE A 65 -35.67 8.63 4.01
C ILE A 65 -36.76 7.70 3.44
N LEU A 66 -36.49 6.40 3.33
CA LEU A 66 -37.46 5.41 2.86
C LEU A 66 -38.63 5.28 3.83
N ALA A 67 -38.39 5.29 5.14
CA ALA A 67 -39.43 5.27 6.15
C ALA A 67 -40.34 6.50 6.06
N ALA A 68 -39.77 7.69 5.82
CA ALA A 68 -40.54 8.90 5.57
C ALA A 68 -41.42 8.76 4.30
N ASN A 69 -40.86 8.26 3.20
CA ASN A 69 -41.60 8.03 1.95
C ASN A 69 -42.76 7.02 2.13
N LEU A 70 -42.51 5.90 2.82
CA LEU A 70 -43.54 4.93 3.19
C LEU A 70 -44.60 5.51 4.13
N SER A 71 -44.34 6.63 4.79
CA SER A 71 -45.28 7.24 5.73
C SER A 71 -46.18 8.28 5.09
N VAL A 72 -45.67 8.99 4.08
CA VAL A 72 -46.45 9.98 3.32
C VAL A 72 -47.15 9.37 2.11
N GLY A 73 -46.66 8.21 1.63
CA GLY A 73 -47.29 7.45 0.56
C GLY A 73 -48.64 6.86 0.95
N ASP A 74 -49.43 6.47 -0.05
CA ASP A 74 -50.73 5.86 0.20
C ASP A 74 -50.62 4.49 0.89
N GLN A 75 -51.74 4.03 1.43
CA GLN A 75 -51.80 2.79 2.18
C GLN A 75 -51.51 1.56 1.29
N ASN A 76 -51.81 1.63 -0.01
CA ASN A 76 -51.47 0.55 -0.95
C ASN A 76 -49.96 0.44 -1.14
N PHE A 77 -49.26 1.57 -1.31
CA PHE A 77 -47.80 1.63 -1.39
C PHE A 77 -47.14 1.09 -0.12
N THR A 78 -47.64 1.48 1.05
CA THR A 78 -47.15 0.96 2.33
C THR A 78 -47.40 -0.54 2.49
N ASN A 79 -48.60 -1.00 2.16
CA ASN A 79 -48.99 -2.40 2.29
C ASN A 79 -48.35 -3.28 1.22
N ALA A 80 -47.84 -2.69 0.14
CA ALA A 80 -47.06 -3.41 -0.86
C ALA A 80 -45.78 -4.00 -0.27
N VAL A 81 -45.18 -3.41 0.77
CA VAL A 81 -44.05 -4.01 1.50
C VAL A 81 -44.58 -5.10 2.45
N LEU A 82 -44.32 -6.37 2.12
CA LEU A 82 -44.72 -7.52 2.94
C LEU A 82 -43.57 -7.89 3.88
N GLU A 83 -43.72 -7.60 5.18
CA GLU A 83 -42.64 -7.72 6.17
C GLU A 83 -42.30 -9.18 6.52
N ASP A 84 -43.23 -10.11 6.28
CA ASP A 84 -43.16 -11.54 6.61
C ASP A 84 -42.78 -12.42 5.41
N LYS A 85 -42.57 -11.84 4.23
CA LYS A 85 -42.24 -12.56 2.99
C LYS A 85 -40.90 -12.12 2.42
N ASP A 86 -40.02 -13.09 2.15
CA ASP A 86 -38.85 -12.87 1.30
C ASP A 86 -39.26 -12.65 -0.15
N TRP A 87 -38.48 -11.85 -0.89
CA TRP A 87 -38.73 -11.59 -2.32
C TRP A 87 -38.96 -12.87 -3.12
N ASN A 88 -38.19 -13.92 -2.85
CA ASN A 88 -38.29 -15.19 -3.56
C ASN A 88 -39.62 -15.92 -3.31
N SER A 89 -40.24 -15.73 -2.15
CA SER A 89 -41.53 -16.32 -1.78
C SER A 89 -42.74 -15.59 -2.37
N LEU A 90 -42.53 -14.39 -2.94
CA LEU A 90 -43.59 -13.64 -3.61
C LEU A 90 -44.06 -14.37 -4.89
N THR A 91 -45.36 -14.36 -5.10
CA THR A 91 -46.02 -14.83 -6.33
C THR A 91 -45.55 -14.00 -7.53
N LYS A 92 -45.78 -14.54 -8.75
CA LYS A 92 -45.47 -13.82 -9.99
C LYS A 92 -46.17 -12.46 -10.07
N GLN A 93 -47.44 -12.39 -9.65
CA GLN A 93 -48.20 -11.15 -9.64
C GLN A 93 -47.63 -10.16 -8.61
N GLU A 94 -47.36 -10.61 -7.38
CA GLU A 94 -46.76 -9.74 -6.35
C GLU A 94 -45.41 -9.16 -6.82
N LYS A 95 -44.58 -9.92 -7.53
CA LYS A 95 -43.33 -9.40 -8.12
C LYS A 95 -43.60 -8.39 -9.24
N ALA A 96 -44.57 -8.67 -10.13
CA ALA A 96 -44.93 -7.80 -11.24
C ALA A 96 -45.44 -6.42 -10.77
N ASP A 97 -46.13 -6.37 -9.63
CA ASP A 97 -46.61 -5.12 -9.03
C ASP A 97 -45.49 -4.28 -8.38
N ARG A 98 -44.26 -4.79 -8.30
CA ARG A 98 -43.11 -4.17 -7.61
C ARG A 98 -41.85 -4.13 -8.49
N PRO A 99 -41.94 -3.57 -9.71
CA PRO A 99 -40.81 -3.59 -10.64
C PRO A 99 -39.61 -2.86 -10.05
N GLY A 100 -38.44 -3.50 -10.09
CA GLY A 100 -37.17 -2.92 -9.62
C GLY A 100 -36.95 -2.96 -8.10
N TRP A 101 -37.81 -3.63 -7.33
CA TRP A 101 -37.67 -3.70 -5.86
C TRP A 101 -36.83 -4.87 -5.38
N GLN A 102 -36.59 -5.86 -6.25
CA GLN A 102 -35.88 -7.10 -5.92
C GLN A 102 -34.61 -6.89 -5.12
N ASP A 103 -33.70 -6.06 -5.63
CA ASP A 103 -32.36 -5.89 -5.07
C ASP A 103 -32.37 -5.11 -3.74
N ASN A 104 -33.48 -4.46 -3.43
CA ASN A 104 -33.63 -3.59 -2.26
C ASN A 104 -34.79 -4.02 -1.35
N TRP A 105 -35.38 -5.19 -1.58
CA TRP A 105 -36.53 -5.68 -0.83
C TRP A 105 -36.29 -5.71 0.69
N PRO A 106 -35.13 -6.23 1.18
CA PRO A 106 -34.83 -6.19 2.61
C PRO A 106 -34.77 -4.76 3.18
N LEU A 107 -34.28 -3.81 2.39
CA LEU A 107 -34.17 -2.41 2.80
C LEU A 107 -35.56 -1.76 2.93
N TYR A 108 -36.50 -2.07 2.03
CA TYR A 108 -37.89 -1.64 2.15
C TYR A 108 -38.58 -2.24 3.38
N GLN A 109 -38.34 -3.53 3.68
CA GLN A 109 -38.87 -4.20 4.86
C GLN A 109 -38.34 -3.57 6.17
N GLU A 110 -37.03 -3.32 6.23
CA GLU A 110 -36.37 -2.67 7.36
C GLU A 110 -36.87 -1.22 7.55
N ALA A 111 -37.04 -0.47 6.45
CA ALA A 111 -37.62 0.87 6.48
C ALA A 111 -39.09 0.88 6.93
N LYS A 112 -39.89 -0.13 6.55
CA LYS A 112 -41.26 -0.26 7.07
C LYS A 112 -41.27 -0.61 8.56
N SER A 113 -40.39 -1.50 8.98
CA SER A 113 -40.26 -1.91 10.38
C SER A 113 -39.83 -0.75 11.28
N SER A 114 -38.89 0.08 10.83
CA SER A 114 -38.39 1.25 11.60
C SER A 114 -39.45 2.33 11.84
N ARG A 115 -40.57 2.30 11.10
CA ARG A 115 -41.72 3.18 11.35
C ARG A 115 -42.45 2.82 12.65
N LYS A 116 -42.48 1.54 13.02
CA LYS A 116 -43.22 1.03 14.20
C LYS A 116 -42.66 1.54 15.52
N THR A 117 -41.38 1.93 15.53
CA THR A 117 -40.68 2.42 16.72
C THR A 117 -40.68 3.94 16.84
N ARG A 118 -41.30 4.66 15.89
CA ARG A 118 -41.37 6.12 15.92
C ARG A 118 -42.48 6.62 16.85
N ASN A 119 -42.29 7.82 17.40
CA ASN A 119 -43.22 8.39 18.38
C ASN A 119 -44.51 8.94 17.72
N LYS A 120 -45.54 9.20 18.55
CA LYS A 120 -46.84 9.72 18.10
C LYS A 120 -46.73 11.04 17.31
N GLU A 121 -45.77 11.90 17.67
CA GLU A 121 -45.52 13.18 16.99
C GLU A 121 -45.03 12.97 15.55
N SER A 122 -44.12 12.02 15.32
CA SER A 122 -43.67 11.65 13.98
C SER A 122 -44.83 11.15 13.11
N HIS A 123 -45.73 10.34 13.69
CA HIS A 123 -46.92 9.87 12.99
C HIS A 123 -47.89 11.00 12.63
N ALA A 124 -48.14 11.95 13.54
CA ALA A 124 -49.00 13.09 13.29
C ALA A 124 -48.48 14.00 12.17
N LEU A 125 -47.17 14.24 12.13
CA LEU A 125 -46.52 15.00 11.05
C LEU A 125 -46.68 14.30 9.70
N TRP A 126 -46.50 12.98 9.67
CA TRP A 126 -46.67 12.21 8.43
C TRP A 126 -48.09 12.28 7.89
N THR A 127 -49.11 12.15 8.73
CA THR A 127 -50.52 12.27 8.32
C THR A 127 -50.84 13.66 7.76
N ALA A 128 -50.27 14.73 8.34
CA ALA A 128 -50.47 16.08 7.82
C ALA A 128 -49.89 16.24 6.39
N VAL A 129 -48.75 15.60 6.12
CA VAL A 129 -48.04 15.68 4.82
C VAL A 129 -48.70 14.80 3.76
N THR A 130 -49.34 13.68 4.13
CA THR A 130 -50.12 12.84 3.20
C THR A 130 -51.19 13.64 2.47
N ASN A 131 -51.75 14.67 3.11
CA ASN A 131 -52.75 15.56 2.51
C ASN A 131 -52.14 16.65 1.60
N ASN A 132 -50.81 16.75 1.53
CA ASN A 132 -50.08 17.65 0.63
C ASN A 132 -49.42 16.84 -0.49
N GLU A 133 -50.13 16.68 -1.60
CA GLU A 133 -49.70 15.86 -2.74
C GLU A 133 -48.35 16.31 -3.32
N ALA A 134 -48.08 17.62 -3.35
CA ALA A 134 -46.81 18.15 -3.86
C ALA A 134 -45.62 17.76 -2.96
N ALA A 135 -45.78 17.87 -1.64
CA ALA A 135 -44.75 17.46 -0.68
C ALA A 135 -44.54 15.93 -0.71
N ALA A 136 -45.61 15.14 -0.73
CA ALA A 136 -45.54 13.69 -0.83
C ALA A 136 -44.82 13.23 -2.12
N LYS A 137 -45.14 13.85 -3.27
CA LYS A 137 -44.46 13.57 -4.55
C LYS A 137 -42.98 13.91 -4.50
N ARG A 138 -42.60 15.01 -3.82
CA ARG A 138 -41.20 15.41 -3.69
C ARG A 138 -40.41 14.46 -2.79
N ILE A 139 -40.99 14.03 -1.67
CA ILE A 139 -40.39 13.01 -0.78
C ILE A 139 -40.18 11.70 -1.54
N LYS A 140 -41.13 11.28 -2.38
CA LYS A 140 -40.97 10.09 -3.24
C LYS A 140 -39.76 10.18 -4.16
N ILE A 141 -39.56 11.31 -4.84
CA ILE A 141 -38.42 11.53 -5.73
C ILE A 141 -37.10 11.47 -4.94
N LEU A 142 -37.05 12.18 -3.80
CA LEU A 142 -35.88 12.20 -2.92
C LEU A 142 -35.54 10.80 -2.38
N ALA A 143 -36.55 9.98 -2.09
CA ALA A 143 -36.34 8.61 -1.66
C ALA A 143 -35.80 7.70 -2.76
N GLN A 144 -36.22 7.90 -4.02
CA GLN A 144 -35.64 7.18 -5.16
C GLN A 144 -34.17 7.58 -5.38
N GLU A 145 -33.85 8.87 -5.25
CA GLU A 145 -32.48 9.36 -5.34
C GLU A 145 -31.59 8.79 -4.23
N ALA A 146 -32.07 8.80 -2.98
CA ALA A 146 -31.38 8.21 -1.84
C ALA A 146 -31.12 6.70 -2.03
N LEU A 147 -32.09 5.97 -2.59
CA LEU A 147 -31.92 4.56 -2.90
C LEU A 147 -30.81 4.35 -3.95
N GLY A 148 -30.79 5.14 -5.02
CA GLY A 148 -29.74 5.07 -6.04
C GLY A 148 -28.35 5.37 -5.48
N LEU A 149 -28.23 6.39 -4.62
CA LEU A 149 -27.00 6.72 -3.91
C LEU A 149 -26.54 5.60 -2.97
N PHE A 150 -27.46 4.96 -2.26
CA PHE A 150 -27.15 3.82 -1.40
C PHE A 150 -26.66 2.60 -2.19
N MET A 151 -27.27 2.30 -3.33
CA MET A 151 -26.78 1.22 -4.22
C MET A 151 -25.36 1.51 -4.72
N LEU A 152 -25.08 2.76 -5.09
CA LEU A 152 -23.72 3.18 -5.45
C LEU A 152 -22.75 3.03 -4.27
N ALA A 153 -23.16 3.39 -3.06
CA ALA A 153 -22.36 3.23 -1.86
C ALA A 153 -22.04 1.74 -1.60
N GLN A 154 -23.02 0.84 -1.69
CA GLN A 154 -22.80 -0.60 -1.52
C GLN A 154 -21.78 -1.16 -2.52
N SER A 155 -21.89 -0.77 -3.80
CA SER A 155 -20.90 -1.16 -4.82
C SER A 155 -19.50 -0.67 -4.47
N LYS A 156 -19.37 0.59 -4.00
CA LYS A 156 -18.09 1.17 -3.62
C LYS A 156 -17.51 0.55 -2.36
N ALA A 157 -18.33 0.19 -1.38
CA ALA A 157 -17.87 -0.46 -0.16
C ALA A 157 -17.18 -1.80 -0.46
N GLN A 158 -17.61 -2.55 -1.48
CA GLN A 158 -16.93 -3.77 -1.92
C GLN A 158 -15.51 -3.49 -2.45
N GLU A 159 -15.29 -2.33 -3.05
CA GLU A 159 -13.97 -1.93 -3.57
C GLU A 159 -12.96 -1.63 -2.45
N LEU A 160 -13.39 -1.47 -1.19
CA LEU A 160 -12.50 -1.27 -0.03
C LEU A 160 -11.71 -2.52 0.37
N SER A 161 -12.08 -3.71 -0.15
CA SER A 161 -11.33 -4.94 0.10
C SER A 161 -9.83 -4.77 -0.18
N MET A 162 -9.00 -5.25 0.73
CA MET A 162 -7.53 -5.15 0.67
C MET A 162 -6.87 -6.27 -0.14
N THR A 163 -7.63 -7.26 -0.61
CA THR A 163 -7.11 -8.46 -1.29
C THR A 163 -6.19 -8.10 -2.45
N ASP A 164 -6.58 -7.15 -3.30
CA ASP A 164 -5.81 -6.78 -4.50
C ASP A 164 -4.53 -5.99 -4.18
N VAL A 165 -4.46 -5.34 -3.01
CA VAL A 165 -3.22 -4.74 -2.48
C VAL A 165 -2.25 -5.85 -2.07
N THR A 166 -2.74 -6.80 -1.27
CA THR A 166 -1.95 -7.94 -0.78
C THR A 166 -1.43 -8.82 -1.93
N GLU A 167 -2.25 -9.07 -2.95
CA GLU A 167 -1.83 -9.82 -4.14
C GLU A 167 -0.64 -9.16 -4.86
N GLN A 168 -0.66 -7.83 -5.02
CA GLN A 168 0.44 -7.11 -5.66
C GLN A 168 1.70 -7.08 -4.79
N GLN A 169 1.54 -6.99 -3.47
CA GLN A 169 2.67 -7.12 -2.53
C GLN A 169 3.31 -8.50 -2.61
N ASN A 170 2.50 -9.56 -2.65
CA ASN A 170 2.97 -10.94 -2.80
C ASN A 170 3.64 -11.18 -4.16
N LEU A 171 3.11 -10.61 -5.24
CA LEU A 171 3.75 -10.67 -6.56
C LEU A 171 5.12 -10.01 -6.54
N ALA A 172 5.29 -8.89 -5.83
CA ALA A 172 6.60 -8.27 -5.67
C ALA A 172 7.56 -9.12 -4.81
N LEU A 173 7.08 -9.65 -3.68
CA LEU A 173 7.89 -10.43 -2.74
C LEU A 173 8.28 -11.79 -3.30
N TYR A 174 7.29 -12.58 -3.73
CA TYR A 174 7.43 -13.99 -4.05
C TYR A 174 7.40 -14.29 -5.55
N GLY A 175 6.86 -13.37 -6.37
CA GLY A 175 6.59 -13.62 -7.79
C GLY A 175 5.27 -14.35 -8.03
N SER A 176 4.41 -14.48 -7.01
CA SER A 176 3.11 -15.14 -7.06
C SER A 176 2.10 -14.42 -6.16
N VAL A 177 0.80 -14.55 -6.46
CA VAL A 177 -0.29 -13.86 -5.71
C VAL A 177 -0.40 -14.30 -4.24
N THR A 178 0.10 -15.49 -3.92
CA THR A 178 0.24 -16.02 -2.57
C THR A 178 1.67 -16.51 -2.37
N LYS A 179 2.09 -16.65 -1.12
CA LYS A 179 3.38 -17.28 -0.79
C LYS A 179 3.37 -18.73 -1.33
N PRO A 180 4.38 -19.13 -2.13
CA PRO A 180 4.39 -20.46 -2.70
C PRO A 180 4.70 -21.51 -1.61
N PRO A 181 4.19 -22.76 -1.76
CA PRO A 181 4.46 -23.85 -0.81
C PRO A 181 5.87 -24.42 -0.94
N GLU A 182 6.57 -24.12 -2.05
CA GLU A 182 7.97 -24.45 -2.29
C GLU A 182 8.63 -23.29 -3.05
N PHE A 183 9.94 -23.12 -2.87
CA PHE A 183 10.71 -22.14 -3.59
C PHE A 183 11.99 -22.77 -4.15
N LYS A 184 12.05 -22.92 -5.47
CA LYS A 184 13.19 -23.51 -6.19
C LYS A 184 13.93 -22.40 -6.95
N PRO A 185 14.82 -21.63 -6.29
CA PRO A 185 15.51 -20.48 -6.89
C PRO A 185 16.42 -20.86 -8.06
N ILE A 186 16.81 -22.14 -8.13
CA ILE A 186 17.57 -22.72 -9.23
C ILE A 186 16.72 -23.88 -9.78
N PRO A 187 16.20 -23.80 -11.02
CA PRO A 187 15.50 -24.90 -11.67
C PRO A 187 16.39 -26.16 -11.83
N ALA A 188 15.78 -27.34 -11.95
CA ALA A 188 16.44 -28.65 -11.88
C ALA A 188 17.60 -28.87 -12.89
N THR A 189 17.67 -28.12 -13.98
CA THR A 189 18.68 -28.26 -15.04
C THR A 189 19.55 -27.02 -15.22
N LYS A 190 19.47 -26.07 -14.29
CA LYS A 190 20.13 -24.77 -14.39
C LYS A 190 21.17 -24.59 -13.30
N ALA A 191 22.08 -23.67 -13.54
CA ALA A 191 23.09 -23.25 -12.58
C ALA A 191 22.74 -21.87 -12.02
N ARG A 192 23.36 -21.51 -10.90
CA ARG A 192 23.08 -20.24 -10.21
C ARG A 192 23.48 -19.02 -11.04
N ASP A 193 24.58 -19.08 -11.79
CA ASP A 193 24.98 -18.02 -12.72
C ASP A 193 23.95 -17.82 -13.82
N VAL A 194 23.26 -18.89 -14.27
CA VAL A 194 22.18 -18.77 -15.26
C VAL A 194 20.94 -18.08 -14.67
N THR A 195 20.55 -18.40 -13.43
CA THR A 195 19.33 -17.86 -12.82
C THR A 195 19.50 -16.51 -12.16
N CYS A 196 20.65 -16.28 -11.52
CA CYS A 196 21.02 -15.01 -10.91
C CYS A 196 21.72 -14.07 -11.90
N GLY A 197 21.96 -14.53 -13.13
CA GLY A 197 22.46 -13.75 -14.25
C GLY A 197 23.95 -13.93 -14.52
N LYS A 198 24.25 -14.25 -15.78
CA LYS A 198 25.57 -14.28 -16.40
C LYS A 198 25.41 -13.39 -17.62
N SER A 199 26.23 -12.39 -17.92
CA SER A 199 26.01 -11.54 -19.13
C SER A 199 24.64 -10.82 -19.34
N GLY A 200 23.57 -11.06 -18.56
CA GLY A 200 22.30 -10.33 -18.60
C GLY A 200 21.32 -10.69 -19.73
N SER A 201 21.54 -11.75 -20.52
CA SER A 201 20.75 -12.02 -21.74
C SER A 201 20.13 -13.42 -21.84
N GLU A 202 20.25 -14.26 -20.81
CA GLU A 202 19.72 -15.63 -20.83
C GLU A 202 18.21 -15.65 -20.56
N ASP A 203 17.49 -16.53 -21.28
CA ASP A 203 16.06 -16.74 -21.08
C ASP A 203 15.73 -17.15 -19.64
N ASP A 204 16.62 -17.91 -19.00
CA ASP A 204 16.47 -18.45 -17.65
C ASP A 204 16.92 -17.48 -16.53
N ASN A 205 17.39 -16.28 -16.85
CA ASN A 205 17.73 -15.28 -15.84
C ASN A 205 16.46 -14.78 -15.14
N LYS A 206 16.40 -14.99 -13.82
CA LYS A 206 15.29 -14.67 -12.93
C LYS A 206 15.57 -13.45 -12.03
N ALA A 207 16.72 -12.79 -12.16
CA ALA A 207 16.96 -11.53 -11.46
C ALA A 207 15.88 -10.51 -11.82
N GLY A 208 15.23 -9.92 -10.81
CA GLY A 208 14.14 -8.98 -10.97
C GLY A 208 12.74 -9.59 -11.03
N THR A 209 12.59 -10.93 -11.02
CA THR A 209 11.24 -11.54 -11.02
C THR A 209 10.54 -11.39 -9.68
N SER A 210 11.30 -11.44 -8.58
CA SER A 210 10.79 -11.23 -7.22
C SER A 210 11.91 -10.83 -6.27
N ILE A 211 11.57 -10.16 -5.17
CA ILE A 211 12.52 -9.81 -4.12
C ILE A 211 13.12 -11.09 -3.49
N TYR A 212 12.34 -12.17 -3.38
CA TYR A 212 12.81 -13.50 -2.94
C TYR A 212 13.98 -14.02 -3.77
N GLN A 213 13.85 -13.95 -5.09
CA GLN A 213 14.89 -14.40 -5.99
C GLN A 213 16.15 -13.55 -5.82
N ASP A 214 15.99 -12.22 -5.80
CA ASP A 214 17.12 -11.30 -5.74
C ASP A 214 17.87 -11.39 -4.41
N ILE A 215 17.17 -11.49 -3.28
CA ILE A 215 17.77 -11.72 -1.96
C ILE A 215 18.52 -13.06 -1.94
N THR A 216 17.94 -14.12 -2.49
CA THR A 216 18.59 -15.43 -2.56
C THR A 216 19.87 -15.36 -3.39
N CYS A 217 19.83 -14.72 -4.56
CA CYS A 217 20.99 -14.51 -5.41
C CYS A 217 22.10 -13.74 -4.71
N LEU A 218 21.75 -12.69 -3.96
CA LEU A 218 22.69 -11.81 -3.27
C LEU A 218 23.27 -12.41 -1.98
N CYS A 219 22.52 -13.24 -1.25
CA CYS A 219 22.85 -13.58 0.13
C CYS A 219 23.11 -15.06 0.37
N ALA A 220 22.46 -15.94 -0.40
CA ALA A 220 22.49 -17.37 -0.11
C ALA A 220 23.92 -17.94 -0.14
N LYS A 221 24.16 -18.94 0.71
CA LYS A 221 25.45 -19.62 0.84
C LYS A 221 25.92 -20.14 -0.52
N HIS A 222 27.23 -20.17 -0.70
CA HIS A 222 27.91 -20.95 -1.73
C HIS A 222 28.91 -21.86 -1.03
N ASP A 223 29.14 -23.06 -1.55
CA ASP A 223 29.95 -24.12 -0.90
C ASP A 223 31.36 -23.66 -0.52
N THR A 224 31.97 -22.81 -1.35
CA THR A 224 33.34 -22.29 -1.28
C THR A 224 33.42 -20.86 -0.77
N SER A 225 32.32 -20.29 -0.28
CA SER A 225 32.26 -18.94 0.32
C SER A 225 32.51 -19.00 1.82
N THR A 226 33.39 -18.17 2.37
CA THR A 226 33.57 -18.10 3.84
C THR A 226 32.46 -17.32 4.52
N ALA A 227 31.80 -16.40 3.81
CA ALA A 227 30.58 -15.75 4.27
C ALA A 227 29.41 -16.74 4.19
N THR A 228 29.26 -17.54 5.24
CA THR A 228 28.23 -18.57 5.39
C THR A 228 26.96 -17.99 6.04
N HIS A 229 25.86 -18.73 5.99
CA HIS A 229 24.63 -18.43 6.74
C HIS A 229 23.99 -17.06 6.44
N GLY A 230 24.17 -16.51 5.23
CA GLY A 230 23.67 -15.17 4.88
C GLY A 230 24.60 -14.01 5.26
N LYS A 231 25.74 -14.31 5.89
CA LYS A 231 26.65 -13.29 6.42
C LYS A 231 27.25 -12.34 5.40
N ALA A 232 27.28 -12.74 4.13
CA ALA A 232 27.72 -11.85 3.06
C ALA A 232 26.84 -10.60 2.95
N CYS A 233 25.53 -10.75 3.14
CA CYS A 233 24.58 -9.64 3.15
C CYS A 233 24.54 -8.93 4.49
N SER A 234 24.70 -9.65 5.59
CA SER A 234 24.93 -9.04 6.89
C SER A 234 25.46 -10.05 7.88
N SER A 235 26.52 -9.72 8.59
CA SER A 235 27.02 -10.48 9.75
C SER A 235 25.95 -10.75 10.82
N ARG A 236 24.87 -9.95 10.86
CA ARG A 236 23.70 -10.15 11.73
C ARG A 236 22.70 -11.17 11.16
N CYS A 237 22.73 -11.40 9.85
CA CYS A 237 21.97 -12.44 9.19
C CYS A 237 22.73 -13.76 9.35
N SER A 238 22.36 -14.55 10.36
CA SER A 238 22.99 -15.84 10.66
C SER A 238 21.95 -16.79 11.26
N ASN A 239 21.50 -17.76 10.46
CA ASN A 239 20.52 -18.78 10.87
C ASN A 239 20.97 -20.18 10.40
N GLY A 240 20.64 -21.23 11.15
CA GLY A 240 20.92 -22.62 10.80
C GLY A 240 20.27 -23.09 9.49
N ALA A 241 19.10 -22.57 9.10
CA ALA A 241 18.48 -22.86 7.81
C ALA A 241 19.34 -22.37 6.62
N LEU A 242 20.21 -21.38 6.85
CA LEU A 242 21.10 -20.78 5.85
C LEU A 242 22.43 -21.54 5.69
N THR A 243 22.56 -22.71 6.32
CA THR A 243 23.73 -23.62 6.23
C THR A 243 23.87 -24.29 4.87
N ASN A 244 22.79 -24.38 4.10
CA ASN A 244 22.78 -25.05 2.81
C ASN A 244 22.81 -24.04 1.65
N ALA A 245 23.57 -24.39 0.60
CA ALA A 245 23.55 -23.63 -0.64
C ALA A 245 22.30 -24.00 -1.45
N PRO A 246 21.68 -23.04 -2.17
CA PRO A 246 20.59 -23.34 -3.08
C PRO A 246 21.11 -24.29 -4.15
N THR A 247 20.34 -25.33 -4.45
CA THR A 247 20.74 -26.40 -5.37
C THR A 247 19.64 -26.60 -6.41
N ALA A 248 20.02 -26.97 -7.63
CA ALA A 248 19.09 -27.18 -8.74
C ALA A 248 17.92 -28.10 -8.37
N GLY A 249 16.70 -27.61 -8.58
CA GLY A 249 15.44 -28.33 -8.37
C GLY A 249 15.08 -28.58 -6.91
N ARG A 250 15.89 -28.11 -5.95
CA ARG A 250 15.64 -28.29 -4.51
C ARG A 250 14.87 -27.11 -3.94
N ASP A 251 13.97 -27.45 -3.03
CA ASP A 251 13.25 -26.45 -2.24
C ASP A 251 14.22 -25.71 -1.32
N TYR A 252 14.08 -24.40 -1.29
CA TYR A 252 14.87 -23.44 -0.55
C TYR A 252 13.98 -22.44 0.20
N LEU A 253 12.69 -22.76 0.36
CA LEU A 253 11.71 -21.85 0.97
C LEU A 253 12.11 -21.40 2.38
N GLU A 254 12.45 -22.34 3.27
CA GLU A 254 12.82 -22.02 4.66
C GLU A 254 14.04 -21.08 4.72
N ALA A 255 15.07 -21.35 3.90
CA ALA A 255 16.24 -20.49 3.84
C ALA A 255 15.93 -19.11 3.24
N ALA A 256 15.08 -19.04 2.20
CA ALA A 256 14.65 -17.76 1.63
C ALA A 256 13.82 -16.93 2.61
N ASP A 257 12.95 -17.56 3.41
CA ASP A 257 12.22 -16.92 4.50
C ASP A 257 13.18 -16.29 5.51
N GLU A 258 14.20 -17.02 5.94
CA GLU A 258 15.20 -16.51 6.88
C GLU A 258 16.03 -15.36 6.31
N LEU A 259 16.39 -15.42 5.01
CA LEU A 259 17.05 -14.29 4.36
C LEU A 259 16.14 -13.06 4.26
N LEU A 260 14.85 -13.24 4.01
CA LEU A 260 13.88 -12.13 4.01
C LEU A 260 13.74 -11.53 5.41
N LYS A 261 13.63 -12.34 6.46
CA LYS A 261 13.56 -11.87 7.86
C LYS A 261 14.77 -11.01 8.25
N CYS A 262 15.94 -11.31 7.69
CA CYS A 262 17.12 -10.47 7.91
C CYS A 262 16.94 -9.01 7.47
N CYS A 263 15.97 -8.71 6.58
CA CYS A 263 15.64 -7.34 6.17
C CYS A 263 14.97 -6.49 7.26
N GLU A 264 14.35 -7.09 8.27
CA GLU A 264 13.67 -6.36 9.36
C GLU A 264 14.62 -5.41 10.11
N ALA A 265 15.93 -5.71 10.11
CA ALA A 265 16.95 -4.91 10.78
C ALA A 265 17.39 -3.65 10.01
N PHE A 266 17.00 -3.48 8.74
CA PHE A 266 17.64 -2.51 7.82
C PHE A 266 16.87 -1.21 7.56
N THR A 267 15.59 -1.10 7.91
CA THR A 267 14.84 0.15 7.76
C THR A 267 13.69 0.27 8.75
N GLN A 268 13.32 1.50 9.12
CA GLN A 268 12.02 1.74 9.76
C GLN A 268 10.88 1.41 8.78
N HIS A 269 9.81 0.82 9.30
CA HIS A 269 8.60 0.54 8.52
C HIS A 269 8.04 1.85 7.95
N GLN A 270 8.21 2.05 6.64
CA GLN A 270 7.64 3.17 5.91
C GLN A 270 6.23 2.83 5.45
N GLN A 271 5.39 3.87 5.30
CA GLN A 271 4.08 3.70 4.69
C GLN A 271 4.23 3.30 3.21
N LEU A 272 3.41 2.34 2.78
CA LEU A 272 3.33 1.90 1.38
C LEU A 272 2.77 3.02 0.51
N THR A 273 3.65 3.84 -0.07
CA THR A 273 3.29 4.97 -0.92
C THR A 273 4.17 4.99 -2.16
N ALA A 274 3.66 5.57 -3.26
CA ALA A 274 4.42 5.75 -4.49
C ALA A 274 5.73 6.52 -4.26
N ALA A 275 5.74 7.52 -3.37
CA ALA A 275 6.92 8.31 -3.04
C ALA A 275 7.98 7.46 -2.31
N ALA A 276 7.58 6.72 -1.27
CA ALA A 276 8.49 5.84 -0.52
C ALA A 276 9.11 4.77 -1.44
N ILE A 277 8.29 4.14 -2.29
CA ILE A 277 8.77 3.16 -3.28
C ILE A 277 9.74 3.82 -4.25
N THR A 278 9.41 5.00 -4.80
CA THR A 278 10.29 5.71 -5.75
C THR A 278 11.65 6.00 -5.12
N THR A 279 11.68 6.52 -3.89
CA THR A 279 12.93 6.78 -3.17
C THR A 279 13.75 5.51 -2.93
N ALA A 280 13.09 4.42 -2.51
CA ALA A 280 13.76 3.14 -2.28
C ALA A 280 14.29 2.55 -3.60
N VAL A 281 13.54 2.64 -4.71
CA VAL A 281 13.98 2.23 -6.04
C VAL A 281 15.17 3.06 -6.51
N THR A 282 15.15 4.40 -6.35
CA THR A 282 16.29 5.24 -6.70
C THR A 282 17.55 4.83 -5.95
N THR A 283 17.42 4.54 -4.64
CA THR A 283 18.53 4.06 -3.81
C THR A 283 19.04 2.72 -4.31
N PHE A 284 18.14 1.79 -4.60
CA PHE A 284 18.44 0.48 -5.18
C PHE A 284 19.17 0.58 -6.53
N ILE A 285 18.67 1.39 -7.46
CA ILE A 285 19.30 1.62 -8.77
C ILE A 285 20.70 2.20 -8.60
N GLY A 286 20.89 3.13 -7.66
CA GLY A 286 22.20 3.69 -7.33
C GLY A 286 23.21 2.69 -6.75
N LYS A 287 22.75 1.51 -6.30
CA LYS A 287 23.63 0.41 -5.85
C LYS A 287 23.96 -0.59 -6.97
N LEU A 288 23.36 -0.46 -8.15
CA LEU A 288 23.71 -1.29 -9.29
C LEU A 288 25.10 -0.91 -9.82
N ARG A 289 25.94 -1.92 -10.01
CA ARG A 289 27.22 -1.80 -10.70
C ARG A 289 26.98 -1.78 -12.20
N HIS A 290 27.76 -0.96 -12.88
CA HIS A 290 27.76 -0.82 -14.32
C HIS A 290 29.13 -1.20 -14.89
N ALA A 291 29.13 -1.68 -16.13
CA ALA A 291 30.33 -1.94 -16.90
C ALA A 291 31.14 -0.64 -17.02
N GLN A 292 32.40 -0.68 -16.58
CA GLN A 292 33.35 0.41 -16.75
C GLN A 292 34.45 -0.05 -17.72
N GLY A 293 34.52 0.61 -18.88
CA GLY A 293 35.54 0.33 -19.90
C GLY A 293 35.44 -1.07 -20.53
N SER A 294 36.57 -1.57 -21.04
CA SER A 294 36.66 -2.88 -21.70
C SER A 294 36.82 -4.05 -20.71
N THR A 295 37.08 -3.75 -19.43
CA THR A 295 37.47 -4.74 -18.41
C THR A 295 36.30 -5.26 -17.59
N THR A 296 35.25 -4.50 -17.29
CA THR A 296 34.06 -5.02 -16.60
C THR A 296 32.95 -5.21 -17.63
N LYS A 297 32.51 -6.45 -17.87
CA LYS A 297 31.49 -6.73 -18.91
C LYS A 297 30.07 -6.77 -18.37
N ALA A 298 29.89 -6.79 -17.05
CA ALA A 298 28.60 -6.92 -16.43
C ALA A 298 27.95 -5.55 -16.17
N ASN A 299 26.74 -5.36 -16.69
CA ASN A 299 25.90 -4.18 -16.45
C ASN A 299 24.73 -4.55 -15.54
N TYR A 300 24.23 -3.57 -14.80
CA TYR A 300 23.07 -3.71 -13.92
C TYR A 300 23.23 -4.87 -12.92
N VAL A 301 24.33 -4.88 -12.17
CA VAL A 301 24.61 -5.94 -11.19
C VAL A 301 24.47 -5.42 -9.76
N LEU A 302 23.61 -6.07 -8.98
CA LEU A 302 23.51 -5.84 -7.55
C LEU A 302 24.43 -6.81 -6.80
N GLY A 303 25.38 -6.29 -6.03
CA GLY A 303 26.31 -7.09 -5.22
C GLY A 303 27.74 -7.14 -5.74
N GLU A 304 28.57 -7.92 -5.05
CA GLU A 304 29.99 -8.03 -5.34
C GLU A 304 30.32 -8.99 -6.49
N LEU A 305 31.29 -8.57 -7.31
CA LEU A 305 31.89 -9.34 -8.41
C LEU A 305 33.41 -9.41 -8.22
N ASP A 306 33.99 -10.52 -8.65
CA ASP A 306 35.44 -10.68 -8.81
C ASP A 306 35.86 -10.30 -10.23
N GLY A 307 37.06 -9.74 -10.36
CA GLY A 307 37.67 -9.36 -11.63
C GLY A 307 36.70 -8.67 -12.60
N ASN A 308 36.52 -9.28 -13.78
CA ASN A 308 35.66 -8.74 -14.84
C ASN A 308 34.19 -9.18 -14.79
N GLY A 309 33.83 -10.06 -13.85
CA GLY A 309 32.47 -10.60 -13.74
C GLY A 309 32.06 -11.58 -14.85
N SER A 310 32.98 -12.08 -15.66
CA SER A 310 32.66 -12.94 -16.82
C SER A 310 32.03 -14.28 -16.48
N ALA A 311 32.22 -14.78 -15.24
CA ALA A 311 31.54 -16.00 -14.79
C ALA A 311 30.11 -15.74 -14.29
N GLY A 312 29.71 -14.48 -14.09
CA GLY A 312 28.37 -14.10 -13.64
C GLY A 312 28.14 -14.32 -12.15
N CYS A 313 26.88 -14.34 -11.74
CA CYS A 313 26.46 -14.45 -10.35
C CYS A 313 26.42 -15.91 -9.86
N THR A 314 27.60 -16.48 -9.66
CA THR A 314 27.81 -17.87 -9.21
C THR A 314 27.49 -18.08 -7.72
N GLY A 315 27.39 -17.01 -6.93
CA GLY A 315 27.20 -17.06 -5.47
C GLY A 315 28.47 -16.89 -4.64
N ASN A 316 29.62 -16.75 -5.31
CA ASN A 316 30.93 -16.54 -4.71
C ASN A 316 31.75 -15.56 -5.57
N LYS A 317 32.37 -14.56 -4.94
CA LYS A 317 33.25 -13.59 -5.60
C LYS A 317 34.64 -14.22 -5.79
N ALA A 318 34.73 -15.16 -6.73
CA ALA A 318 35.96 -15.86 -7.12
C ALA A 318 35.94 -16.21 -8.60
N THR A 319 37.11 -16.26 -9.24
CA THR A 319 37.28 -16.72 -10.64
C THR A 319 36.39 -15.93 -11.61
N ASN A 320 36.34 -14.60 -11.46
CA ASN A 320 35.44 -13.70 -12.17
C ASN A 320 33.94 -13.92 -11.91
N GLY A 321 33.58 -14.68 -10.89
CA GLY A 321 32.21 -14.84 -10.40
C GLY A 321 31.83 -13.77 -9.40
N GLY A 322 30.57 -13.77 -8.98
CA GLY A 322 30.08 -12.88 -7.94
C GLY A 322 29.00 -13.50 -7.08
N LYS A 323 28.86 -12.92 -5.89
CA LYS A 323 27.69 -13.12 -5.06
C LYS A 323 26.76 -11.94 -5.30
N CYS A 324 25.90 -12.08 -6.31
CA CYS A 324 25.18 -10.96 -6.90
C CYS A 324 23.86 -11.38 -7.54
N ALA A 325 23.09 -10.41 -8.02
CA ALA A 325 22.03 -10.56 -9.00
C ALA A 325 22.32 -9.64 -10.20
N ALA A 326 22.42 -10.18 -11.40
CA ALA A 326 22.67 -9.46 -12.64
C ALA A 326 21.39 -9.37 -13.47
N TYR A 327 20.87 -8.15 -13.61
CA TYR A 327 19.58 -7.90 -14.24
C TYR A 327 19.69 -7.78 -15.76
N LYS A 328 18.61 -8.12 -16.46
CA LYS A 328 18.54 -7.97 -17.91
C LYS A 328 18.56 -6.50 -18.33
N PRO A 329 19.41 -6.07 -19.28
CA PRO A 329 19.49 -4.66 -19.72
C PRO A 329 18.15 -4.05 -20.16
N GLU A 330 17.26 -4.86 -20.74
CA GLU A 330 15.94 -4.44 -21.25
C GLU A 330 15.01 -3.95 -20.13
N LEU A 331 15.30 -4.28 -18.87
CA LEU A 331 14.54 -3.77 -17.71
C LEU A 331 14.85 -2.29 -17.42
N PHE A 332 15.92 -1.74 -17.99
CA PHE A 332 16.38 -0.36 -17.73
C PHE A 332 16.36 0.52 -18.99
N THR A 333 15.92 0.00 -20.13
CA THR A 333 15.77 0.80 -21.36
C THR A 333 14.52 1.68 -21.29
N LYS A 334 14.59 2.86 -21.91
CA LYS A 334 13.45 3.77 -22.00
C LYS A 334 12.31 3.08 -22.77
N GLY A 335 11.13 2.98 -22.16
CA GLY A 335 9.99 2.26 -22.74
C GLY A 335 10.00 0.75 -22.51
N GLY A 336 11.01 0.20 -21.82
CA GLY A 336 11.02 -1.17 -21.35
C GLY A 336 10.02 -1.41 -20.22
N ASN A 337 9.83 -2.68 -19.85
CA ASN A 337 8.83 -3.11 -18.86
C ASN A 337 9.19 -2.74 -17.40
N GLY A 338 10.42 -2.24 -17.15
CA GLY A 338 10.93 -2.04 -15.80
C GLY A 338 11.19 -3.38 -15.07
N ILE A 339 11.70 -3.31 -13.84
CA ILE A 339 11.85 -4.50 -13.00
C ILE A 339 10.45 -4.99 -12.56
N PRO A 340 10.07 -6.25 -12.81
CA PRO A 340 8.73 -6.75 -12.50
C PRO A 340 8.27 -6.53 -11.06
N TRP A 341 9.09 -6.85 -10.05
CA TRP A 341 8.70 -6.65 -8.66
C TRP A 341 8.52 -5.16 -8.28
N VAL A 342 9.22 -4.23 -8.94
CA VAL A 342 9.00 -2.78 -8.76
C VAL A 342 7.60 -2.40 -9.27
N SER A 343 7.24 -2.89 -10.46
CA SER A 343 5.92 -2.63 -11.07
C SER A 343 4.79 -3.10 -10.15
N HIS A 344 4.92 -4.29 -9.57
CA HIS A 344 3.95 -4.83 -8.62
C HIS A 344 3.87 -3.99 -7.34
N LEU A 345 5.00 -3.56 -6.78
CA LEU A 345 4.99 -2.72 -5.58
C LEU A 345 4.32 -1.35 -5.84
N MET A 346 4.57 -0.73 -7.00
CA MET A 346 3.89 0.51 -7.41
C MET A 346 2.38 0.32 -7.62
N LYS A 347 1.96 -0.83 -8.18
CA LYS A 347 0.54 -1.18 -8.30
C LYS A 347 -0.11 -1.38 -6.93
N ALA A 348 0.59 -1.98 -5.96
CA ALA A 348 0.10 -2.12 -4.59
C ALA A 348 -0.19 -0.74 -3.95
N ALA A 349 0.76 0.19 -4.04
CA ALA A 349 0.57 1.56 -3.54
C ALA A 349 -0.57 2.31 -4.25
N THR A 350 -0.70 2.16 -5.57
CA THR A 350 -1.79 2.76 -6.35
C THR A 350 -3.15 2.22 -5.92
N LYS A 351 -3.25 0.89 -5.74
CA LYS A 351 -4.47 0.24 -5.27
C LYS A 351 -4.84 0.71 -3.86
N LEU A 352 -3.87 0.77 -2.94
CA LEU A 352 -4.08 1.30 -1.60
C LEU A 352 -4.57 2.76 -1.63
N GLN A 353 -3.96 3.61 -2.46
CA GLN A 353 -4.42 4.99 -2.63
C GLN A 353 -5.87 5.06 -3.15
N ASN A 354 -6.25 4.15 -4.07
CA ASN A 354 -7.62 4.09 -4.56
C ASN A 354 -8.60 3.67 -3.46
N LYS A 355 -8.22 2.82 -2.50
CA LYS A 355 -9.07 2.51 -1.33
C LYS A 355 -9.39 3.76 -0.51
N TYR A 356 -8.40 4.62 -0.24
CA TYR A 356 -8.65 5.90 0.43
C TYR A 356 -9.55 6.84 -0.38
N LYS A 357 -9.40 6.88 -1.70
CA LYS A 357 -10.31 7.64 -2.58
C LYS A 357 -11.74 7.09 -2.55
N THR A 358 -11.89 5.77 -2.53
CA THR A 358 -13.19 5.11 -2.42
C THR A 358 -13.85 5.44 -1.08
N LEU A 359 -13.11 5.41 0.03
CA LEU A 359 -13.64 5.84 1.34
C LEU A 359 -14.09 7.31 1.32
N SER A 360 -13.29 8.21 0.73
CA SER A 360 -13.68 9.62 0.56
C SER A 360 -14.94 9.78 -0.30
N ALA A 361 -15.11 8.95 -1.34
CA ALA A 361 -16.33 8.94 -2.16
C ALA A 361 -17.55 8.44 -1.36
N LEU A 362 -17.38 7.47 -0.46
CA LEU A 362 -18.45 7.00 0.44
C LEU A 362 -18.92 8.11 1.39
N HIS A 363 -18.00 8.88 1.98
CA HIS A 363 -18.37 10.07 2.78
C HIS A 363 -19.05 11.16 1.96
N THR A 364 -18.70 11.29 0.67
CA THR A 364 -19.36 12.24 -0.23
C THR A 364 -20.82 11.83 -0.47
N ILE A 365 -21.07 10.53 -0.65
CA ILE A 365 -22.43 9.97 -0.73
C ILE A 365 -23.17 10.20 0.58
N GLU A 366 -22.52 10.00 1.73
CA GLU A 366 -23.11 10.25 3.05
C GLU A 366 -23.56 11.71 3.20
N ALA A 367 -22.72 12.67 2.80
CA ALA A 367 -23.06 14.09 2.83
C ALA A 367 -24.29 14.40 1.96
N GLN A 368 -24.40 13.79 0.78
CA GLN A 368 -25.57 13.92 -0.09
C GLN A 368 -26.83 13.32 0.56
N LEU A 369 -26.72 12.13 1.15
CA LEU A 369 -27.83 11.50 1.87
C LEU A 369 -28.28 12.32 3.09
N ARG A 370 -27.36 12.94 3.83
CA ARG A 370 -27.69 13.87 4.93
C ARG A 370 -28.48 15.08 4.42
N LEU A 371 -28.07 15.66 3.29
CA LEU A 371 -28.80 16.77 2.66
C LEU A 371 -30.21 16.35 2.21
N ILE A 372 -30.33 15.17 1.59
CA ILE A 372 -31.63 14.62 1.20
C ILE A 372 -32.50 14.41 2.44
N ASN A 373 -31.95 13.80 3.50
CA ASN A 373 -32.70 13.55 4.73
C ASN A 373 -33.20 14.85 5.38
N ALA A 374 -32.35 15.87 5.46
CA ALA A 374 -32.73 17.20 5.97
C ALA A 374 -33.82 17.85 5.10
N THR A 375 -33.73 17.69 3.77
CA THR A 375 -34.74 18.20 2.83
C THR A 375 -36.07 17.47 3.01
N VAL A 376 -36.06 16.15 3.14
CA VAL A 376 -37.25 15.35 3.47
C VAL A 376 -37.86 15.82 4.78
N HIS A 377 -37.04 16.03 5.82
CA HIS A 377 -37.53 16.57 7.09
C HIS A 377 -38.18 17.94 6.89
N SER A 378 -37.61 18.85 6.11
CA SER A 378 -38.24 20.15 5.84
C SER A 378 -39.64 20.03 5.25
N TYR A 379 -39.87 19.08 4.33
CA TYR A 379 -41.21 18.79 3.81
C TYR A 379 -42.15 18.18 4.85
N LEU A 380 -41.61 17.42 5.80
CA LEU A 380 -42.40 16.84 6.89
C LEU A 380 -42.84 17.86 7.94
N TYR A 381 -42.01 18.86 8.23
CA TYR A 381 -42.25 19.85 9.28
C TYR A 381 -42.84 21.18 8.75
N GLN A 382 -42.80 21.42 7.44
CA GLN A 382 -43.52 22.54 6.83
C GLN A 382 -45.00 22.17 6.64
N ASN A 383 -45.84 22.53 7.63
CA ASN A 383 -47.23 22.89 7.37
C ASN A 383 -47.27 23.94 6.23
N PRO A 384 -48.34 24.06 5.42
CA PRO A 384 -48.46 25.17 4.50
C PRO A 384 -48.22 26.43 5.32
N ILE A 385 -47.15 27.14 4.96
CA ILE A 385 -46.85 28.45 5.52
C ILE A 385 -48.17 29.21 5.48
N GLN A 386 -48.65 29.62 6.66
CA GLN A 386 -49.59 30.74 6.74
C GLN A 386 -49.02 31.80 5.81
N ASP A 387 -49.77 32.06 4.74
CA ASP A 387 -49.63 33.17 3.82
C ASP A 387 -48.48 34.11 4.20
N LEU A 388 -47.31 33.93 3.56
CA LEU A 388 -46.27 34.94 3.57
C LEU A 388 -46.83 36.12 2.78
N THR A 389 -47.66 36.89 3.46
CA THR A 389 -47.98 38.26 3.10
C THR A 389 -46.66 39.00 2.97
N THR A 390 -46.33 39.20 1.71
CA THR A 390 -45.69 40.38 1.12
C THR A 390 -44.70 41.16 2.00
N THR A 391 -43.49 41.25 1.46
CA THR A 391 -42.40 42.21 1.75
C THR A 391 -41.50 41.96 2.97
N ALA A 392 -40.35 41.34 2.72
CA ALA A 392 -39.10 41.67 3.41
C ALA A 392 -37.96 41.74 2.38
N PRO A 393 -37.02 42.70 2.53
CA PRO A 393 -36.14 43.12 1.44
C PRO A 393 -35.00 42.12 1.19
N VAL A 394 -34.66 41.96 -0.09
CA VAL A 394 -33.49 41.22 -0.55
C VAL A 394 -32.23 41.90 -0.03
N VAL A 395 -31.60 41.33 1.01
CA VAL A 395 -30.20 41.63 1.31
C VAL A 395 -29.34 40.78 0.39
N LYS A 396 -28.83 41.39 -0.68
CA LYS A 396 -27.74 40.82 -1.48
C LYS A 396 -26.51 40.73 -0.59
N LYS A 397 -26.19 39.54 -0.06
CA LYS A 397 -24.87 39.30 0.53
C LYS A 397 -23.85 39.26 -0.61
N GLN A 398 -23.08 40.33 -0.70
CA GLN A 398 -21.96 40.47 -1.61
C GLN A 398 -20.86 39.49 -1.17
N LEU A 399 -20.27 38.76 -2.12
CA LEU A 399 -19.15 37.86 -1.88
C LEU A 399 -17.98 38.66 -1.28
N PRO A 400 -17.22 38.12 -0.29
CA PRO A 400 -16.09 38.82 0.30
C PRO A 400 -15.07 39.20 -0.77
N THR A 401 -14.49 40.39 -0.65
CA THR A 401 -13.49 40.88 -1.60
C THR A 401 -12.10 40.36 -1.20
N GLU A 402 -11.18 40.35 -2.15
CA GLU A 402 -9.81 39.84 -1.98
C GLU A 402 -9.00 40.54 -0.87
N ALA A 403 -9.46 41.70 -0.40
CA ALA A 403 -8.91 42.41 0.76
C ALA A 403 -9.23 41.70 2.10
N ASP A 404 -10.40 41.07 2.21
CA ASP A 404 -10.86 40.40 3.44
C ASP A 404 -10.06 39.12 3.73
N CYS A 405 -9.53 38.46 2.69
CA CYS A 405 -8.65 37.30 2.81
C CYS A 405 -7.20 37.62 3.24
N ARG A 406 -6.76 38.89 3.17
CA ARG A 406 -5.39 39.27 3.57
C ARG A 406 -5.28 39.52 5.08
N ASN A 407 -6.35 39.93 5.74
CA ASN A 407 -6.35 40.22 7.18
C ASN A 407 -6.34 38.98 8.07
N THR A 408 -6.71 37.79 7.56
CA THR A 408 -6.66 36.53 8.32
C THR A 408 -5.29 35.87 8.35
N LYS A 409 -4.35 36.24 7.45
CA LYS A 409 -2.96 35.75 7.49
C LYS A 409 -2.09 36.45 8.53
N ALA A 410 -2.44 37.66 8.96
CA ALA A 410 -1.66 38.40 9.96
C ALA A 410 -1.88 37.89 11.40
N THR A 411 -3.04 37.27 11.69
CA THR A 411 -3.40 36.81 13.04
C THR A 411 -2.93 35.39 13.37
N ALA A 412 -2.43 34.63 12.39
CA ALA A 412 -1.98 33.24 12.58
C ALA A 412 -0.50 33.10 12.98
N LEU A 413 0.30 34.18 12.97
CA LEU A 413 1.72 34.14 13.37
C LEU A 413 1.99 34.56 14.84
N ALA A 414 0.97 34.83 15.64
CA ALA A 414 1.11 35.38 17.00
C ALA A 414 0.75 34.42 18.16
N SER A 415 0.84 33.10 17.96
CA SER A 415 0.62 32.13 19.05
C SER A 415 1.60 30.95 19.01
N HIS A 416 2.84 31.19 19.44
CA HIS A 416 3.72 30.17 20.01
C HIS A 416 4.39 30.77 21.27
N PRO A 417 4.16 30.23 22.48
CA PRO A 417 4.95 30.61 23.64
C PRO A 417 6.22 29.74 23.69
N ALA A 418 7.37 30.35 23.45
CA ALA A 418 8.66 29.77 23.81
C ALA A 418 8.94 30.07 25.28
N ASN A 419 9.14 29.03 26.09
CA ASN A 419 9.49 29.16 27.51
C ASN A 419 10.91 28.60 27.75
N GLY A 420 11.75 29.38 28.45
CA GLY A 420 13.08 29.03 28.97
C GLY A 420 14.23 29.19 27.96
N THR A 421 15.33 29.93 28.20
CA THR A 421 16.01 30.22 29.46
C THR A 421 16.94 31.43 29.28
N LYS A 422 17.02 32.29 30.31
CA LYS A 422 17.97 33.41 30.43
C LYS A 422 19.43 32.96 30.25
N LYS A 423 20.20 33.68 29.42
CA LYS A 423 21.56 34.09 29.80
C LYS A 423 21.97 35.41 29.14
N GLN A 424 22.17 36.36 30.04
CA GLN A 424 22.74 37.69 30.00
C GLN A 424 24.07 37.78 29.23
N LEU A 425 24.23 38.73 28.29
CA LEU A 425 25.42 39.59 28.21
C LEU A 425 25.20 40.87 27.37
N MET A 426 25.70 41.96 27.97
CA MET A 426 25.90 43.37 27.58
C MET A 426 26.03 43.70 26.07
N GLN A 427 25.31 44.69 25.53
CA GLN A 427 25.66 46.13 25.48
C GLN A 427 27.01 46.50 24.83
N THR A 428 26.93 47.04 23.61
CA THR A 428 27.67 48.21 23.05
C THR A 428 26.88 48.64 21.79
N LYS A 429 26.16 49.78 21.73
CA LYS A 429 26.61 51.16 21.38
C LYS A 429 27.73 51.16 20.32
N SER A 430 27.78 51.95 19.26
CA SER A 430 27.01 53.06 18.69
C SER A 430 27.67 53.37 17.33
N ALA A 431 26.90 53.93 16.38
CA ALA A 431 27.33 54.84 15.30
C ALA A 431 28.66 54.56 14.53
N HIS A 432 28.54 54.10 13.29
CA HIS A 432 28.75 54.91 12.08
C HIS A 432 28.30 54.18 10.83
#